data_AF-A0A6L7TL61-F1
#
_entry.id   AF-A0A6L7TL61-F1
#
_cell.length_a   1.000
_cell.length_b   1.000
_cell.length_c   1.000
_cell.angle_alpha   90.00
_cell.angle_beta   90.00
_cell.angle_gamma   90.00
#
_symmetry.space_group_name_H-M   'P 1'
#
loop_
_entity.id
_entity.type
_entity.pdbx_description
1 polymer ?
#
loop_
_entity_poly.entity_id
_entity_poly.type
_entity_poly.pdbx_seq_one_letter_code
_entity_poly.pdbx_strand_id
1 'polypeptide(L)'
;MSLSQLRSQVNAIKRKLVRELRVVRARRVAEDYCDLWASLVARKKLPPDPFRLLRNLFKHTKQPGNFAAADGYLNRCREQRHLPYPEAILFRLLPNEANLGLISYLVPDPVKY
;
A
#
# COMPACT_ATOMS: atom_id res chain seq x y z
N MET A 1 -27.39 -18.08 19.58
CA MET A 1 -26.45 -17.87 18.46
C MET A 1 -26.46 -19.12 17.59
N SER A 2 -26.77 -19.02 16.30
CA SER A 2 -26.87 -20.19 15.40
C SER A 2 -25.55 -20.51 14.71
N LEU A 3 -25.39 -21.74 14.24
CA LEU A 3 -24.24 -22.19 13.45
C LEU A 3 -24.08 -21.39 12.15
N SER A 4 -25.18 -20.90 11.58
CA SER A 4 -25.19 -19.99 10.42
C SER A 4 -24.68 -18.59 10.75
N GLN A 5 -25.05 -18.03 11.91
CA GLN A 5 -24.54 -16.74 12.40
C GLN A 5 -23.03 -16.81 12.64
N LEU A 6 -22.55 -17.91 13.24
CA LEU A 6 -21.14 -18.13 13.53
C LEU A 6 -20.31 -18.25 12.25
N ARG A 7 -20.80 -19.00 11.23
CA ARG A 7 -20.17 -19.07 9.91
C ARG A 7 -20.09 -17.71 9.22
N SER A 8 -21.15 -16.90 9.29
CA SER A 8 -21.17 -15.55 8.72
C SER A 8 -20.16 -14.62 9.40
N GLN A 9 -20.06 -14.67 10.73
CA GLN A 9 -19.06 -13.91 11.49
C GLN A 9 -17.63 -14.32 11.14
N VAL A 10 -17.34 -15.63 11.10
CA VAL A 10 -16.01 -16.14 10.71
C VAL A 10 -15.65 -15.71 9.29
N ASN A 11 -16.59 -15.76 8.35
CA ASN A 11 -16.35 -15.31 6.98
C ASN A 11 -16.12 -13.79 6.90
N ALA A 12 -16.81 -13.00 7.72
CA ALA A 12 -16.57 -11.56 7.82
C ALA A 12 -15.17 -11.25 8.36
N ILE A 13 -14.74 -11.96 9.41
CA ILE A 13 -13.39 -11.83 9.99
C ILE A 13 -12.32 -12.22 8.96
N LYS A 14 -12.48 -13.35 8.27
CA LYS A 14 -11.55 -13.78 7.21
C LYS A 14 -11.40 -12.72 6.12
N ARG A 15 -12.51 -12.14 5.64
CA ARG A 15 -12.47 -11.06 4.65
C ARG A 15 -11.77 -9.80 5.17
N LYS A 16 -11.99 -9.44 6.44
CA LYS A 16 -11.32 -8.30 7.09
C LYS A 16 -9.81 -8.52 7.16
N LEU A 17 -9.37 -9.68 7.65
CA LEU A 17 -7.95 -10.03 7.76
C LEU A 17 -7.25 -10.03 6.39
N VAL A 18 -7.90 -10.57 5.35
CA VAL A 18 -7.35 -10.56 3.99
C VAL A 18 -7.15 -9.12 3.47
N ARG A 19 -8.09 -8.22 3.76
CA ARG A 19 -7.97 -6.79 3.40
C ARG A 19 -6.83 -6.11 4.17
N GLU A 20 -6.72 -6.33 5.46
CA GLU A 20 -5.62 -5.77 6.28
C GLU A 20 -4.25 -6.27 5.82
N LEU A 21 -4.10 -7.58 5.59
CA LEU A 21 -2.85 -8.16 5.07
C LEU A 21 -2.48 -7.60 3.70
N ARG A 22 -3.45 -7.31 2.84
CA ARG A 22 -3.23 -6.68 1.55
C ARG A 22 -2.66 -5.27 1.73
N VAL A 23 -3.23 -4.48 2.62
CA VAL A 23 -2.77 -3.11 2.90
C VAL A 23 -1.36 -3.11 3.49
N VAL A 24 -1.07 -4.00 4.45
CA VAL A 24 0.28 -4.13 5.03
C VAL A 24 1.33 -4.48 3.97
N ARG A 25 1.04 -5.44 3.08
CA ARG A 25 1.96 -5.81 1.99
C ARG A 25 2.15 -4.68 0.98
N ALA A 26 1.06 -4.02 0.60
CA ALA A 26 1.13 -2.88 -0.31
C ALA A 26 1.92 -1.72 0.30
N ARG A 27 1.76 -1.47 1.60
CA ARG A 27 2.44 -0.42 2.36
C ARG A 27 3.94 -0.61 2.32
N ARG A 28 4.43 -1.80 2.66
CA ARG A 28 5.87 -2.11 2.62
C ARG A 28 6.47 -1.84 1.24
N VAL A 29 5.78 -2.26 0.18
CA VAL A 29 6.24 -2.02 -1.20
C VAL A 29 6.24 -0.53 -1.56
N ALA A 30 5.29 0.25 -1.04
CA ALA A 30 5.25 1.71 -1.22
C ALA A 30 6.37 2.41 -0.44
N GLU A 31 6.65 1.99 0.79
CA GLU A 31 7.76 2.46 1.63
C GLU A 31 9.11 2.20 0.94
N ASP A 32 9.38 0.96 0.53
CA ASP A 32 10.60 0.57 -0.19
C ASP A 32 10.82 1.42 -1.46
N TYR A 33 9.73 1.79 -2.14
CA TYR A 33 9.79 2.63 -3.33
C TYR A 33 10.05 4.10 -3.02
N CYS A 34 9.43 4.65 -1.97
CA CYS A 34 9.70 6.01 -1.49
C CYS A 34 11.17 6.15 -1.05
N ASP A 35 11.72 5.15 -0.35
CA ASP A 35 13.13 5.12 0.05
C ASP A 35 14.08 5.07 -1.16
N LEU A 36 13.76 4.22 -2.14
CA LEU A 36 14.50 4.15 -3.40
C LEU A 36 14.45 5.49 -4.15
N TRP A 37 13.27 6.13 -4.19
CA TRP A 37 13.10 7.44 -4.82
C TRP A 37 13.97 8.50 -4.13
N ALA A 38 13.90 8.60 -2.81
CA ALA A 38 14.70 9.55 -2.03
C ALA A 38 16.20 9.33 -2.25
N SER A 39 16.66 8.07 -2.24
CA SER A 39 18.06 7.70 -2.50
C SER A 39 18.53 8.10 -3.90
N LEU A 40 17.71 7.88 -4.93
CA LEU A 40 18.03 8.27 -6.31
C LEU A 40 18.07 9.79 -6.49
N VAL A 41 17.11 10.51 -5.91
CA VAL A 41 17.09 11.98 -5.92
C VAL A 41 18.33 12.55 -5.21
N ALA A 42 18.69 12.03 -4.03
CA ALA A 42 19.88 12.45 -3.29
C ALA A 42 21.17 12.23 -4.10
N ARG A 43 21.21 11.17 -4.91
CA ARG A 43 22.32 10.85 -5.84
C ARG A 43 22.24 11.59 -7.18
N LYS A 44 21.35 12.59 -7.32
CA LYS A 44 21.09 13.34 -8.56
C LYS A 44 20.74 12.44 -9.76
N LYS A 45 20.12 11.29 -9.50
CA LYS A 45 19.64 10.35 -10.52
C LYS A 45 18.14 10.52 -10.75
N LEU A 46 17.67 10.02 -11.88
CA LEU A 46 16.24 9.98 -12.20
C LEU A 46 15.48 9.12 -11.16
N PRO A 47 14.32 9.58 -10.68
CA PRO A 47 13.46 8.78 -9.82
C PRO A 47 13.01 7.47 -10.48
N PRO A 48 12.73 6.42 -9.69
CA PRO A 48 12.39 5.09 -10.21
C PRO A 48 11.07 5.12 -10.99
N ASP A 49 10.97 4.32 -12.04
CA ASP A 49 9.76 4.20 -12.87
C ASP A 49 8.51 3.77 -12.06
N PRO A 50 7.42 4.57 -12.03
CA PRO A 50 6.15 4.22 -11.41
C PRO A 50 5.59 2.89 -11.90
N PHE A 51 5.76 2.56 -13.19
CA PHE A 51 5.24 1.30 -13.72
C PHE A 51 5.83 0.07 -13.01
N ARG A 52 7.11 0.13 -12.64
CA ARG A 52 7.80 -0.95 -11.91
C ARG A 52 7.20 -1.16 -10.52
N LEU A 53 6.85 -0.08 -9.82
CA LEU A 53 6.15 -0.13 -8.54
C LEU A 53 4.77 -0.79 -8.71
N LEU A 54 3.97 -0.28 -9.65
CA LEU A 54 2.59 -0.73 -9.87
C LEU A 54 2.55 -2.21 -10.26
N ARG A 55 3.49 -2.66 -11.09
CA ARG A 55 3.64 -4.09 -11.42
C ARG A 55 4.00 -4.95 -10.22
N ASN A 56 4.91 -4.49 -9.35
CA ASN A 56 5.24 -5.21 -8.12
C ASN A 56 4.05 -5.28 -7.16
N LEU A 57 3.34 -4.15 -6.96
CA LEU A 57 2.13 -4.10 -6.15
C LEU A 57 1.05 -5.06 -6.66
N PHE A 58 0.87 -5.18 -7.97
CA PHE A 58 -0.08 -6.12 -8.56
C PHE A 58 0.24 -7.58 -8.22
N LYS A 59 1.53 -7.97 -8.29
CA LYS A 59 1.96 -9.33 -7.92
C LYS A 59 1.60 -9.70 -6.48
N HIS A 60 1.66 -8.75 -5.57
CA HIS A 60 1.41 -8.99 -4.14
C HIS A 60 -0.06 -8.86 -3.73
N THR A 61 -0.84 -8.06 -4.46
CA THR A 61 -2.24 -7.76 -4.11
C THR A 61 -3.26 -8.58 -4.91
N LYS A 62 -2.86 -9.16 -6.06
CA LYS A 62 -3.70 -10.01 -6.94
C LYS A 62 -5.05 -9.40 -7.34
N GLN A 63 -5.21 -8.08 -7.23
CA GLN A 63 -6.39 -7.36 -7.65
C GLN A 63 -6.00 -6.04 -8.34
N PRO A 64 -6.77 -5.63 -9.37
CA PRO A 64 -6.59 -4.33 -9.99
C PRO A 64 -6.97 -3.23 -9.00
N GLY A 65 -5.97 -2.64 -8.32
CA GLY A 65 -6.17 -1.35 -7.64
C GLY A 65 -6.39 -0.24 -8.67
N ASN A 66 -6.61 0.99 -8.20
CA ASN A 66 -6.68 2.14 -9.11
C ASN A 66 -5.27 2.59 -9.52
N PHE A 67 -4.64 1.77 -10.37
CA PHE A 67 -3.28 1.97 -10.86
C PHE A 67 -3.12 3.29 -11.60
N ALA A 68 -4.13 3.71 -12.38
CA ALA A 68 -4.09 4.97 -13.11
C ALA A 68 -4.00 6.18 -12.15
N ALA A 69 -4.74 6.17 -11.03
CA ALA A 69 -4.66 7.24 -10.05
C ALA A 69 -3.32 7.30 -9.31
N ALA A 70 -2.74 6.13 -9.01
CA ALA A 70 -1.42 6.04 -8.38
C ALA A 70 -0.30 6.45 -9.35
N ASP A 71 -0.36 6.00 -10.61
CA ASP A 71 0.57 6.39 -11.67
C ASP A 71 0.56 7.90 -11.91
N GLY A 72 -0.63 8.49 -12.08
CA GLY A 72 -0.78 9.93 -12.26
C GLY A 72 -0.29 10.75 -11.06
N TYR A 73 -0.41 10.23 -9.84
CA TYR A 73 0.19 10.86 -8.66
C TYR A 73 1.73 10.84 -8.72
N LEU A 74 2.32 9.69 -9.02
CA LEU A 74 3.77 9.54 -9.08
C LEU A 74 4.39 10.35 -10.22
N ASN A 75 3.73 10.41 -11.38
CA ASN A 75 4.18 11.25 -12.50
C ASN A 75 4.14 12.74 -12.14
N ARG A 76 3.09 13.21 -11.43
CA ARG A 76 3.08 14.59 -10.90
C ARG A 76 4.21 14.85 -9.91
N CYS A 77 4.48 13.91 -8.99
CA CYS A 77 5.62 14.03 -8.07
C CYS A 77 6.95 14.16 -8.83
N ARG A 78 7.12 13.37 -9.90
CA ARG A 78 8.30 13.41 -10.75
C ARG A 78 8.44 14.76 -11.48
N GLU A 79 7.37 15.24 -12.11
CA GLU A 79 7.34 16.52 -12.83
C GLU A 79 7.64 17.70 -11.91
N GLN A 80 7.03 17.70 -10.71
CA GLN A 80 7.16 18.78 -9.73
C GLN A 80 8.39 18.64 -8.81
N ARG A 81 9.20 17.59 -8.99
CA ARG A 81 10.37 17.27 -8.14
C ARG A 81 10.01 17.12 -6.65
N HIS A 82 8.82 16.61 -6.37
CA HIS A 82 8.37 16.30 -5.02
C HIS A 82 8.66 14.84 -4.66
N LEU A 83 8.97 14.58 -3.38
CA LEU A 83 9.06 13.22 -2.86
C LEU A 83 7.65 12.63 -2.69
N PRO A 84 7.41 11.40 -3.16
CA PRO A 84 6.15 10.72 -2.89
C PRO A 84 6.09 10.22 -1.44
N TYR A 85 4.88 10.06 -0.92
CA TYR A 85 4.64 9.48 0.43
C TYR A 85 3.90 8.15 0.32
N PRO A 86 4.23 7.13 1.14
CA PRO A 86 3.60 5.81 1.07
C PRO A 86 2.07 5.86 1.22
N GLU A 87 1.58 6.66 2.15
CA GLU A 87 0.15 6.84 2.43
C GLU A 87 -0.60 7.36 1.21
N ALA A 88 -0.01 8.31 0.48
CA ALA A 88 -0.62 8.87 -0.72
C ALA A 88 -0.67 7.84 -1.86
N ILE A 89 0.36 7.00 -2.01
CA ILE A 89 0.38 5.89 -2.97
C ILE A 89 -0.74 4.90 -2.62
N LEU A 90 -0.86 4.52 -1.35
CA LEU A 90 -1.89 3.58 -0.88
C LEU A 90 -3.30 4.14 -1.00
N PHE A 91 -3.52 5.41 -0.65
CA PHE A 91 -4.82 6.06 -0.79
C PHE A 91 -5.28 6.08 -2.25
N ARG A 92 -4.36 6.32 -3.18
CA ARG A 92 -4.67 6.28 -4.61
C ARG A 92 -4.89 4.87 -5.13
N LEU A 93 -4.11 3.89 -4.66
CA LEU A 93 -4.21 2.51 -5.13
C LEU A 93 -5.43 1.77 -4.56
N LEU A 94 -5.72 1.99 -3.28
CA LEU A 94 -6.69 1.27 -2.46
C LEU A 94 -7.59 2.26 -1.69
N PRO A 95 -8.34 3.14 -2.36
CA PRO A 95 -9.08 4.23 -1.71
C PRO A 95 -10.06 3.74 -0.63
N ASN A 96 -10.67 2.57 -0.84
CA ASN A 96 -11.64 1.98 0.10
C ASN A 96 -10.99 1.21 1.26
N GLU A 97 -9.67 1.01 1.22
CA GLU A 97 -8.92 0.23 2.21
C GLU A 97 -7.82 1.08 2.90
N ALA A 98 -7.58 2.31 2.43
CA ALA A 98 -6.51 3.18 2.88
C ALA A 98 -6.58 3.50 4.38
N ASN A 99 -7.79 3.61 4.95
CA ASN A 99 -7.99 3.82 6.39
C ASN A 99 -7.53 2.62 7.24
N LEU A 100 -7.41 1.42 6.67
CA LEU A 100 -6.86 0.26 7.38
C LEU A 100 -5.33 0.38 7.55
N GLY A 101 -4.66 1.14 6.68
CA GLY A 101 -3.21 1.38 6.75
C GLY A 101 -2.81 2.38 7.84
N LEU A 102 -3.76 3.13 8.38
CA LEU A 102 -3.59 3.97 9.58
C LEU A 102 -3.59 3.12 10.86
N ILE A 103 -4.25 1.95 10.84
CA ILE A 103 -4.40 1.08 12.02
C ILE A 103 -3.10 0.32 12.34
N SER A 104 -2.20 0.12 11.38
CA SER A 104 -0.89 -0.49 11.63
C SER A 104 0.06 0.38 12.48
N TYR A 105 -0.27 1.64 12.73
CA TYR A 105 0.42 2.48 13.73
C TYR A 105 -0.09 2.28 15.17
N LEU A 106 -1.19 1.54 15.35
CA LEU A 106 -1.79 1.27 16.66
C LEU A 106 -1.45 -0.13 17.21
N VAL A 107 -0.79 -0.97 16.41
CA VAL A 107 -0.23 -2.23 16.89
C VAL A 107 1.27 -2.00 17.06
N PRO A 108 1.77 -1.77 18.28
CA PRO A 108 3.21 -1.75 18.51
C PRO A 108 3.79 -3.08 18.06
N ASP A 109 4.95 -3.02 17.41
CA ASP A 109 5.75 -4.20 17.04
C ASP A 109 5.72 -5.22 18.18
N PRO A 110 5.26 -6.46 17.97
CA PRO A 110 5.36 -7.49 18.99
C PRO A 110 6.83 -7.87 19.13
N VAL A 111 7.49 -7.18 20.06
CA VAL A 111 8.67 -7.55 20.84
C VAL A 111 9.74 -8.37 20.11
N LYS A 112 10.88 -7.71 19.84
CA LYS A 112 12.17 -8.41 19.69
C LYS A 112 12.53 -9.02 21.05
N TYR A 113 12.40 -10.34 21.19
CA TYR A 113 13.07 -11.13 22.22
C TYR A 113 14.29 -11.81 21.60
#